data_AF-K9U9D2-F1
#
_entry.id   AF-K9U9D2-F1
#
_cell.length_a   1.000
_cell.length_b   1.000
_cell.length_c   1.000
_cell.angle_alpha   90.00
_cell.angle_beta   90.00
_cell.angle_gamma   90.00
#
_symmetry.space_group_name_H-M   'P 1'
#
loop_
_entity.id
_entity.type
_entity.pdbx_description
1 polymer ?
#
loop_
_entity_poly.entity_id
_entity_poly.type
_entity_poly.pdbx_seq_one_letter_code
_entity_poly.pdbx_strand_id
1 'polypeptide(L)'
;MEEKTCILICQNRTCKKQGAADILTAFRTLNISEINYEGCGCLGNCGNGPMVLVLPARIWYYHVRPQDVSKIITASTEKCEST
;
A
#
# COMPACT_ATOMS: atom_id res chain seq x y z
N MET A 1 20.57 -9.33 -3.65
CA MET A 1 19.88 -8.02 -3.63
C MET A 1 18.56 -8.29 -2.94
N GLU A 2 18.38 -7.78 -1.73
CA GLU A 2 17.17 -8.02 -0.95
C GLU A 2 16.04 -7.22 -1.62
N GLU A 3 15.17 -7.88 -2.37
CA GLU A 3 14.00 -7.25 -2.99
C GLU A 3 12.98 -6.92 -1.90
N LYS A 4 13.20 -5.78 -1.23
CA LYS A 4 12.27 -5.28 -0.22
C LYS A 4 10.93 -4.98 -0.87
N THR A 5 9.87 -5.34 -0.18
CA THR A 5 8.51 -5.05 -0.65
C THR A 5 8.29 -3.53 -0.56
N CYS A 6 7.96 -2.90 -1.68
CA CYS A 6 7.63 -1.48 -1.72
C CYS A 6 6.13 -1.30 -1.90
N ILE A 7 5.49 -0.70 -0.91
CA ILE A 7 4.07 -0.34 -0.95
C ILE A 7 3.96 1.14 -1.33
N LEU A 8 3.34 1.38 -2.49
CA LEU A 8 3.10 2.70 -3.05
C LEU A 8 1.65 3.11 -2.79
N ILE A 9 1.44 4.20 -2.05
CA ILE A 9 0.11 4.72 -1.72
C ILE A 9 -0.12 6.00 -2.52
N CYS A 10 -1.22 6.07 -3.27
CA CYS A 10 -1.56 7.26 -4.04
C CYS A 10 -1.85 8.44 -3.10
N GLN A 11 -0.98 9.46 -3.13
CA GLN A 11 -1.09 10.69 -2.33
C GLN A 11 -1.62 11.88 -3.14
N ASN A 12 -2.25 11.62 -4.30
CA ASN A 12 -2.86 12.67 -5.11
C ASN A 12 -4.16 13.22 -4.48
N ARG A 13 -4.63 14.39 -4.93
CA ARG A 13 -5.77 15.13 -4.35
C ARG A 13 -7.00 14.26 -4.04
N THR A 14 -7.44 13.43 -4.97
CA THR A 14 -8.65 12.61 -4.78
C THR A 14 -8.47 11.53 -3.71
N CYS A 15 -7.35 10.82 -3.72
CA CYS A 15 -7.05 9.79 -2.72
C CYS A 15 -6.83 10.42 -1.34
N LYS A 16 -6.17 11.59 -1.25
CA LYS A 16 -6.06 12.35 -0.01
C LYS A 16 -7.41 12.73 0.60
N LYS A 17 -8.35 13.20 -0.23
CA LYS A 17 -9.73 13.51 0.22
C LYS A 17 -10.48 12.29 0.75
N GLN A 18 -10.11 11.08 0.31
CA GLN A 18 -10.70 9.81 0.74
C GLN A 18 -9.96 9.17 1.92
N GLY A 19 -8.98 9.85 2.53
CA GLY A 19 -8.25 9.33 3.70
C GLY A 19 -6.94 8.61 3.39
N ALA A 20 -6.35 8.78 2.20
CA ALA A 20 -5.06 8.16 1.88
C ALA A 20 -3.89 8.63 2.76
N ALA A 21 -3.99 9.82 3.37
CA ALA A 21 -3.01 10.29 4.34
C ALA A 21 -3.01 9.43 5.61
N ASP A 22 -4.21 9.12 6.14
CA ASP A 22 -4.37 8.27 7.32
C ASP A 22 -3.88 6.84 7.06
N ILE A 23 -4.12 6.33 5.86
CA ILE A 23 -3.64 5.00 5.45
C ILE A 23 -2.12 4.95 5.39
N LEU A 24 -1.47 5.95 4.77
CA LEU A 24 -0.01 6.02 4.76
C LEU A 24 0.57 6.11 6.18
N THR A 25 -0.07 6.88 7.05
CA THR A 25 0.32 6.95 8.46
C THR A 25 0.18 5.60 9.14
N ALA A 26 -0.95 4.90 8.96
CA ALA A 26 -1.16 3.56 9.51
C ALA A 26 -0.11 2.55 9.04
N PHE A 27 0.27 2.59 7.75
CA PHE A 27 1.37 1.78 7.22
C PHE A 27 2.70 2.10 7.92
N ARG A 28 3.03 3.39 8.06
CA ARG A 28 4.26 3.84 8.75
C ARG A 28 4.28 3.48 10.23
N THR A 29 3.13 3.48 10.91
CA THR A 29 3.02 3.10 12.32
C THR A 29 3.41 1.65 12.56
N LEU A 30 3.17 0.76 11.59
CA LEU A 30 3.55 -0.66 11.69
C LEU A 30 5.06 -0.89 11.53
N ASN A 31 5.76 0.03 10.87
CA ASN A 31 7.23 0.10 10.78
C ASN A 31 7.94 -1.26 10.56
N ILE A 32 7.56 -2.00 9.54
CA ILE A 32 8.17 -3.29 9.22
C ILE A 32 9.45 -3.07 8.41
N SER A 33 10.60 -3.50 8.93
CA SER A 33 11.92 -3.24 8.31
C SER A 33 12.11 -3.85 6.91
N GLU A 34 11.31 -4.86 6.57
CA GLU A 34 11.31 -5.54 5.27
C GLU A 34 10.38 -4.88 4.24
N ILE A 35 9.51 -3.97 4.68
CA ILE A 35 8.54 -3.28 3.81
C ILE A 35 8.81 -1.78 3.82
N ASN A 36 8.98 -1.21 2.63
CA ASN A 36 9.08 0.23 2.46
C ASN A 36 7.72 0.82 2.09
N TYR A 37 7.35 1.95 2.70
CA TYR A 37 6.07 2.61 2.47
C TYR A 37 6.31 3.99 1.85
N GLU A 38 5.93 4.14 0.58
CA GLU A 38 6.14 5.37 -0.18
C GLU A 38 4.84 5.96 -0.69
N GLY A 39 4.73 7.29 -0.61
CA GLY A 39 3.64 8.02 -1.23
C GLY A 39 3.93 8.24 -2.70
N CYS A 40 3.08 7.74 -3.59
CA CYS A 40 3.20 7.95 -5.03
C CYS A 40 2.23 9.01 -5.54
N GLY A 41 2.46 9.45 -6.78
CA GLY A 41 1.59 10.40 -7.49
C GLY A 41 0.26 9.77 -7.93
N CYS A 42 -0.39 10.42 -8.90
CA CYS A 42 -1.61 9.86 -9.48
C CYS A 42 -1.32 8.55 -10.22
N LEU A 43 -2.00 7.48 -9.84
CA LEU A 43 -1.88 6.18 -10.53
C LEU A 43 -2.85 6.02 -11.72
N GLY A 44 -3.49 7.10 -12.18
CA GLY A 44 -4.39 7.08 -13.35
C GLY A 44 -5.81 6.57 -13.07
N ASN A 45 -6.05 5.87 -11.96
CA ASN A 45 -7.36 5.30 -11.62
C ASN A 45 -8.12 6.15 -10.57
N CYS A 46 -8.17 7.46 -10.80
CA CYS A 46 -8.93 8.39 -9.95
C CYS A 46 -10.40 7.95 -9.81
N GLY A 47 -10.91 7.89 -8.57
CA GLY A 47 -12.28 7.44 -8.26
C GLY A 47 -12.29 6.17 -7.40
N ASN A 48 -11.31 5.28 -7.58
CA ASN A 48 -11.18 4.02 -6.83
C ASN A 48 -10.25 4.13 -5.62
N GLY A 49 -9.99 5.35 -5.16
CA GLY A 49 -9.12 5.60 -4.03
C GLY A 49 -9.77 5.21 -2.69
N PRO A 50 -8.96 5.07 -1.62
CA PRO A 50 -7.50 5.10 -1.61
C PRO A 50 -6.88 3.88 -2.32
N MET A 51 -5.88 4.13 -3.17
CA MET A 51 -5.21 3.07 -3.94
C MET A 51 -3.84 2.76 -3.38
N VAL A 52 -3.52 1.47 -3.35
CA VAL A 52 -2.24 0.94 -2.88
C VAL A 52 -1.69 -0.05 -3.91
N LEU A 53 -0.42 0.10 -4.25
CA LEU A 53 0.30 -0.75 -5.19
C LEU A 53 1.46 -1.43 -4.45
N VAL A 54 1.52 -2.75 -4.49
CA VAL A 54 2.60 -3.55 -3.87
C VAL A 54 3.58 -3.99 -4.95
N LEU A 55 4.86 -3.67 -4.78
CA LEU A 55 5.98 -4.08 -5.63
C LEU A 55 6.93 -5.02 -4.85
N PRO A 56 7.63 -5.96 -5.52
CA PRO A 56 7.65 -6.21 -6.97
C PRO A 56 6.43 -6.98 -7.52
N ALA A 57 5.53 -7.45 -6.64
CA ALA A 57 4.39 -8.29 -7.01
C ALA A 57 3.35 -7.63 -7.94
N ARG A 58 3.40 -6.29 -8.14
CA ARG A 58 2.47 -5.47 -8.93
C ARG A 58 1.00 -5.71 -8.57
N ILE A 59 0.69 -5.86 -7.28
CA ILE A 59 -0.68 -6.07 -6.79
C ILE A 59 -1.31 -4.71 -6.51
N TRP A 60 -2.51 -4.50 -7.04
CA TRP A 60 -3.29 -3.28 -6.83
C TRP A 60 -4.42 -3.55 -5.84
N TYR A 61 -4.51 -2.69 -4.83
CA TYR A 61 -5.63 -2.64 -3.90
C TYR A 61 -6.39 -1.32 -4.09
N TYR A 62 -7.72 -1.42 -4.13
CA TYR A 62 -8.65 -0.31 -4.32
C TYR A 62 -9.55 -0.18 -3.10
N HIS A 63 -10.08 1.02 -2.84
CA HIS A 63 -10.93 1.30 -1.67
C HIS A 63 -10.36 0.80 -0.34
N VAL A 64 -9.03 0.87 -0.20
CA VAL A 64 -8.35 0.39 1.01
C VAL A 64 -8.83 1.20 2.20
N ARG A 65 -9.14 0.51 3.29
CA ARG A 65 -9.47 1.12 4.57
C ARG A 65 -8.29 0.97 5.53
N PRO A 66 -8.20 1.82 6.57
CA PRO A 66 -7.19 1.67 7.62
C PRO A 66 -7.16 0.28 8.25
N GLN A 67 -8.31 -0.40 8.31
CA GLN A 67 -8.45 -1.77 8.84
C GLN A 67 -7.84 -2.85 7.93
N ASP A 68 -7.71 -2.59 6.63
CA ASP A 68 -7.15 -3.54 5.66
C ASP A 68 -5.63 -3.43 5.55
N VAL A 69 -5.03 -2.39 6.13
CA VAL A 69 -3.57 -2.16 6.16
C VAL A 69 -2.82 -3.38 6.68
N SER A 70 -3.26 -3.91 7.83
CA SER A 70 -2.66 -5.10 8.43
C SER A 70 -2.78 -6.32 7.52
N LYS A 71 -3.94 -6.51 6.86
CA LYS A 71 -4.16 -7.63 5.93
C LYS A 71 -3.26 -7.53 4.70
N ILE A 72 -3.09 -6.33 4.14
CA ILE A 72 -2.23 -6.11 2.96
C ILE A 72 -0.77 -6.44 3.30
N ILE A 73 -0.31 -6.04 4.48
CA ILE A 73 1.03 -6.36 4.98
C ILE A 73 1.19 -7.87 5.12
N THR A 74 0.28 -8.52 5.84
CA THR A 74 0.30 -9.96 6.05
C THR A 74 0.29 -10.70 4.72
N ALA A 75 -0.56 -10.31 3.78
CA ALA A 75 -0.58 -10.87 2.42
C ALA A 75 0.71 -10.60 1.61
N SER A 76 1.42 -9.51 1.90
CA SER A 76 2.69 -9.20 1.24
C SER A 76 3.85 -10.02 1.82
N THR A 77 3.83 -10.32 3.13
CA THR A 77 4.81 -11.19 3.79
C THR A 77 4.52 -12.68 3.62
N GLU A 78 3.23 -13.06 3.49
CA GLU A 78 2.79 -14.45 3.36
C GLU A 78 3.00 -15.04 1.97
N LYS A 79 3.43 -14.25 0.99
CA LYS A 79 3.70 -14.75 -0.37
C LYS A 79 4.93 -15.67 -0.49
N CYS A 80 5.52 -16.09 0.63
CA CYS A 80 6.59 -17.08 0.68
C CYS A 80 6.10 -18.52 0.95
N GLU A 81 4.82 -18.84 0.77
CA GLU A 81 4.40 -20.24 0.79
C GLU A 81 3.31 -20.53 -0.23
N SER A 82 3.69 -21.17 -1.35
CA SER A 82 2.94 -22.24 -2.04
C SER A 82 3.71 -22.70 -3.30
N THR A 83 4.42 -23.82 -3.11
CA THR A 83 4.80 -24.92 -4.05
C THR A 83 5.26 -24.62 -5.47
#